data_AF-A0AAD0HTF0-F1
#
_entry.id   AF-A0AAD0HTF0-F1
#
_cell.length_a   1.000
_cell.length_b   1.000
_cell.length_c   1.000
_cell.angle_alpha   90.00
_cell.angle_beta   90.00
_cell.angle_gamma   90.00
#
_symmetry.space_group_name_H-M   'P 1'
#
loop_
_entity.id
_entity.type
_entity.pdbx_description
1 polymer ?
#
loop_
_entity_poly.entity_id
_entity_poly.type
_entity_poly.pdbx_seq_one_letter_code
_entity_poly.pdbx_strand_id
1 'polypeptide(L)'
;MPVNIHFINKTYSETWKKESLLTFGRFYPLFPNELHDDGGAFKAEVIMPLMTLAKKGNKWSQEDGIPLTDSHEKTVAVVLDQVFNVHTKIDKTNVPANPESWAKNKTDLITEQEAEELDEYVLSAIAKGVSTKVEDVPEELNKDTIVSFFFKLEAAAKKQKFNLKNSIIFISPKVRESVIQAKLECVDRNVENTSVVITSILGYNVVSAPIDELGYDFIALPKQAFAWVKANHTPLESYIFTQGTFKGQIATIINEFYGSKNVMPEMIIGVPTKDGETGPSETQILKLRIAELERLNALSEDKDNVISLSEKEKKKLEEEKAELLAKVESLEKDLEEALTSEEVKQA
;
A
#
# COMPACT_ATOMS: atom_id res chain seq x y z
N MET A 1 27.67 11.85 29.68
CA MET A 1 26.87 13.08 29.46
C MET A 1 25.42 12.69 29.31
N PRO A 2 24.45 13.43 29.87
CA PRO A 2 23.03 13.19 29.59
C PRO A 2 22.74 13.40 28.11
N VAL A 3 21.89 12.57 27.52
CA VAL A 3 21.44 12.74 26.13
C VAL A 3 20.67 14.05 26.02
N ASN A 4 21.09 14.91 25.10
CA ASN A 4 20.42 16.18 24.87
C ASN A 4 19.30 15.99 23.82
N ILE A 5 18.08 15.73 24.32
CA ILE A 5 16.87 15.54 23.51
C ILE A 5 16.62 16.70 22.54
N HIS A 6 17.04 17.92 22.88
CA HIS A 6 16.85 19.06 22.00
C HIS A 6 17.58 18.88 20.65
N PHE A 7 18.74 18.21 20.64
CA PHE A 7 19.41 17.87 19.38
C PHE A 7 18.66 16.79 18.58
N ILE A 8 18.12 15.77 19.25
CA ILE A 8 17.36 14.69 18.58
C ILE A 8 16.12 15.27 17.89
N ASN A 9 15.31 16.04 18.63
CA ASN A 9 14.09 16.65 18.09
C ASN A 9 14.41 17.69 17.00
N LYS A 10 15.54 18.40 17.12
CA LYS A 10 16.03 19.30 16.07
C LYS A 10 16.33 18.51 14.77
N THR A 11 17.09 17.41 14.85
CA THR A 11 17.38 16.54 13.70
C THR A 11 16.09 15.99 13.07
N TYR A 12 15.11 15.57 13.87
CA TYR A 12 13.81 15.12 13.37
C TYR A 12 13.05 16.23 12.64
N SER A 13 13.05 17.45 13.17
CA SER A 13 12.37 18.60 12.55
C SER A 13 13.06 19.13 11.27
N GLU A 14 14.38 19.00 11.16
CA GLU A 14 15.17 19.50 10.03
C GLU A 14 15.22 18.50 8.85
N THR A 15 14.92 17.23 9.09
CA THR A 15 14.93 16.16 8.07
C THR A 15 13.49 15.91 7.58
N TRP A 16 12.86 16.92 6.97
CA TRP A 16 11.45 16.84 6.55
C TRP A 16 11.19 15.60 5.67
N LYS A 17 10.22 14.77 6.09
CA LYS A 17 9.88 13.41 5.59
C LYS A 17 9.50 13.25 4.11
N LYS A 18 9.28 14.34 3.38
CA LYS A 18 8.56 14.28 2.09
C LYS A 18 9.46 13.81 0.94
N GLU A 19 10.72 14.22 0.94
CA GLU A 19 11.71 13.73 -0.04
C GLU A 19 12.19 12.32 0.31
N SER A 20 12.23 11.94 1.59
CA SER A 20 12.72 10.63 2.01
C SER A 20 11.73 9.51 1.70
N LEU A 21 10.43 9.70 1.95
CA LEU A 21 9.42 8.68 1.64
C LEU A 21 9.40 8.32 0.16
N LEU A 22 9.33 9.32 -0.73
CA LEU A 22 9.40 9.12 -2.18
C LEU A 22 10.69 8.38 -2.61
N THR A 23 11.79 8.58 -1.87
CA THR A 23 13.06 7.89 -2.11
C THR A 23 13.01 6.42 -1.72
N PHE A 24 12.36 6.05 -0.60
CA PHE A 24 12.33 4.67 -0.11
C PHE A 24 11.19 3.83 -0.72
N GLY A 25 10.04 4.43 -1.04
CA GLY A 25 8.90 3.73 -1.63
C GLY A 25 9.10 3.34 -3.10
N ARG A 26 8.52 2.20 -3.50
CA ARG A 26 8.60 1.65 -4.86
C ARG A 26 7.27 1.67 -5.62
N PHE A 27 6.14 1.51 -4.94
CA PHE A 27 4.84 1.29 -5.59
C PHE A 27 3.88 2.45 -5.35
N TYR A 28 3.70 2.91 -4.11
CA TYR A 28 2.84 4.05 -3.84
C TYR A 28 3.26 5.35 -4.57
N PRO A 29 4.57 5.65 -4.80
CA PRO A 29 4.98 6.86 -5.53
C PRO A 29 4.54 6.86 -7.01
N LEU A 30 4.18 5.70 -7.57
CA LEU A 30 3.66 5.60 -8.93
C LEU A 30 2.30 6.29 -9.10
N PHE A 31 1.60 6.51 -7.98
CA PHE A 31 0.29 7.14 -7.90
C PHE A 31 0.42 8.53 -7.28
N PRO A 32 0.60 9.59 -8.08
CA PRO A 32 0.84 10.96 -7.62
C PRO A 32 -0.39 11.65 -7.00
N ASN A 33 -1.47 10.90 -6.75
CA ASN A 33 -2.58 11.37 -5.94
C ASN A 33 -2.13 11.25 -4.47
N GLU A 34 -1.27 12.17 -4.04
CA GLU A 34 -0.77 12.34 -2.67
C GLU A 34 -1.57 13.44 -1.95
N LEU A 35 -1.42 13.54 -0.63
CA LEU A 35 -2.11 14.49 0.24
C LEU A 35 -1.20 15.23 1.23
N HIS A 36 -1.86 15.96 2.10
CA HIS A 36 -1.38 17.08 2.90
C HIS A 36 -0.94 16.70 4.32
N ASP A 37 -0.04 17.52 4.88
CA ASP A 37 0.70 17.31 6.12
C ASP A 37 -0.07 17.56 7.44
N ASP A 38 -1.36 17.93 7.44
CA ASP A 38 -2.05 18.39 8.66
C ASP A 38 -3.37 17.64 8.99
N GLY A 39 -3.49 17.12 10.22
CA GLY A 39 -4.76 17.03 10.96
C GLY A 39 -5.64 15.78 10.78
N GLY A 40 -5.13 14.69 10.22
CA GLY A 40 -5.91 13.45 10.10
C GLY A 40 -5.96 12.65 11.41
N ALA A 41 -7.09 11.96 11.62
CA ALA A 41 -7.28 10.98 12.68
C ALA A 41 -7.61 9.62 12.07
N PHE A 42 -7.38 8.54 12.82
CA PHE A 42 -7.80 7.21 12.39
C PHE A 42 -9.30 7.20 12.05
N LYS A 43 -9.65 6.58 10.91
CA LYS A 43 -10.98 6.55 10.28
C LYS A 43 -11.51 7.90 9.81
N ALA A 44 -10.70 8.96 9.79
CA ALA A 44 -11.10 10.21 9.15
C ALA A 44 -11.19 10.02 7.63
N GLU A 45 -12.14 10.73 7.02
CA GLU A 45 -12.34 10.78 5.58
C GLU A 45 -11.60 11.99 5.02
N VAL A 46 -10.69 11.75 4.07
CA VAL A 46 -9.94 12.79 3.37
C VAL A 46 -10.49 12.94 1.96
N ILE A 47 -10.91 14.16 1.63
CA ILE A 47 -11.42 14.52 0.31
C ILE A 47 -10.26 15.08 -0.52
N MET A 48 -10.00 14.49 -1.68
CA MET A 48 -8.92 14.90 -2.57
C MET A 48 -9.38 14.98 -4.04
N PRO A 49 -8.78 15.86 -4.86
CA PRO A 49 -8.97 15.82 -6.29
C PRO A 49 -8.27 14.59 -6.88
N LEU A 50 -8.94 13.92 -7.81
CA LEU A 50 -8.39 12.83 -8.60
C LEU A 50 -8.03 13.38 -9.99
N MET A 51 -6.78 13.22 -10.41
CA MET A 51 -6.37 13.58 -11.76
C MET A 51 -7.10 12.71 -12.80
N THR A 52 -8.04 13.30 -13.53
CA THR A 52 -8.80 12.63 -14.58
C THR A 52 -8.26 12.97 -15.97
N LEU A 53 -8.67 12.20 -16.99
CA LEU A 53 -8.31 12.54 -18.37
C LEU A 53 -8.98 13.86 -18.78
N ALA A 54 -8.18 14.78 -19.31
CA ALA A 54 -8.70 16.04 -19.85
C ALA A 54 -9.75 15.77 -20.94
N LYS A 55 -10.90 16.45 -20.84
CA LYS A 55 -11.93 16.42 -21.88
C LYS A 55 -11.37 17.11 -23.13
N LYS A 56 -11.37 16.39 -24.26
CA LYS A 56 -10.97 16.97 -25.55
C LYS A 56 -12.12 17.76 -26.15
N GLY A 57 -11.87 19.03 -26.49
CA GLY A 57 -12.74 19.81 -27.35
C GLY A 57 -12.47 19.48 -28.82
N ASN A 58 -13.53 19.23 -29.61
CA ASN A 58 -13.41 18.93 -31.05
C ASN A 58 -13.85 20.12 -31.92
N LYS A 59 -14.10 21.28 -31.32
CA LYS A 59 -14.60 22.47 -32.01
C LYS A 59 -13.80 23.67 -31.58
N TRP A 60 -13.33 24.43 -32.56
CA TRP A 60 -12.72 25.73 -32.41
C TRP A 60 -13.26 26.59 -33.56
N SER A 61 -13.74 27.78 -33.25
CA SER A 61 -14.08 28.78 -34.27
C SER A 61 -13.37 30.10 -33.91
N GLN A 62 -13.06 30.89 -34.93
CA GLN A 62 -12.45 32.21 -34.73
C GLN A 62 -13.43 33.19 -34.05
N GLU A 63 -14.74 32.98 -34.23
CA GLU A 63 -15.82 33.83 -33.73
C GLU A 63 -16.19 33.51 -32.28
N ASP A 64 -16.20 32.23 -31.90
CA ASP A 64 -16.62 31.76 -30.56
C ASP A 64 -15.44 31.35 -29.66
N GLY A 65 -14.22 31.28 -30.21
CA GLY A 65 -13.01 30.86 -29.49
C GLY A 65 -12.96 29.36 -29.18
N ILE A 66 -12.18 29.00 -28.16
CA ILE A 66 -12.19 27.64 -27.59
C ILE A 66 -13.40 27.55 -26.68
N PRO A 67 -14.38 26.66 -26.93
CA PRO A 67 -15.52 26.50 -26.06
C PRO A 67 -15.05 26.11 -24.65
N LEU A 68 -15.50 26.87 -23.64
CA LEU A 68 -15.29 26.53 -22.24
C LEU A 68 -15.92 25.16 -21.96
N THR A 69 -15.09 24.16 -21.77
CA THR A 69 -15.52 22.87 -21.23
C THR A 69 -15.46 22.95 -19.71
N ASP A 70 -16.58 22.72 -19.03
CA ASP A 70 -16.61 22.48 -17.58
C ASP A 70 -15.91 21.14 -17.26
N SER A 71 -14.58 21.15 -17.31
CA SER A 71 -13.71 20.08 -16.85
C SER A 71 -13.31 20.40 -15.42
N HIS A 72 -14.02 19.82 -14.45
CA HIS A 72 -13.58 19.78 -13.07
C HIS A 72 -12.98 18.41 -12.79
N GLU A 73 -11.91 18.38 -12.00
CA GLU A 73 -11.37 17.12 -11.48
C GLU A 73 -12.41 16.44 -10.59
N LYS A 74 -12.47 15.10 -10.67
CA LYS A 74 -13.36 14.33 -9.82
C LYS A 74 -12.85 14.40 -8.38
N THR A 75 -13.72 14.68 -7.40
CA THR A 75 -13.36 14.58 -5.99
C THR A 75 -13.59 13.17 -5.48
N VAL A 76 -12.69 12.68 -4.65
CA VAL A 76 -12.73 11.34 -4.07
C VAL A 76 -12.49 11.44 -2.57
N ALA A 77 -13.30 10.71 -1.83
CA ALA A 77 -13.12 10.48 -0.40
C ALA A 77 -12.35 9.18 -0.14
N VAL A 78 -11.27 9.25 0.62
CA VAL A 78 -10.45 8.12 1.08
C VAL A 78 -10.50 8.07 2.61
N VAL A 79 -10.73 6.89 3.19
CA VAL A 79 -10.77 6.71 4.65
C VAL A 79 -9.40 6.26 5.13
N LEU A 80 -8.86 6.93 6.15
CA LEU A 80 -7.62 6.56 6.82
C LEU A 80 -7.84 5.32 7.69
N ASP A 81 -7.59 4.13 7.16
CA ASP A 81 -7.95 2.87 7.78
C ASP A 81 -6.77 2.02 8.27
N GLN A 82 -5.54 2.50 8.07
CA GLN A 82 -4.32 1.91 8.60
C GLN A 82 -3.59 2.89 9.52
N VAL A 83 -2.76 2.32 10.41
CA VAL A 83 -1.97 3.05 11.39
C VAL A 83 -0.51 2.63 11.25
N PHE A 84 0.39 3.59 11.03
CA PHE A 84 1.82 3.40 11.23
C PHE A 84 2.18 3.98 12.58
N ASN A 85 2.69 3.12 13.46
CA ASN A 85 3.03 3.53 14.81
C ASN A 85 4.32 2.85 15.27
N VAL A 86 5.33 3.67 15.57
CA VAL A 86 6.61 3.17 16.09
C VAL A 86 6.86 3.74 17.47
N HIS A 87 7.11 2.83 18.42
CA HIS A 87 7.62 3.14 19.75
C HIS A 87 8.99 2.52 19.92
N THR A 88 10.01 3.35 20.12
CA THR A 88 11.33 2.83 20.52
C THR A 88 11.77 3.42 21.84
N LYS A 89 12.48 2.62 22.65
CA LYS A 89 12.95 2.99 23.98
C LYS A 89 14.46 2.82 24.07
N ILE A 90 15.13 3.76 24.72
CA ILE A 90 16.56 3.68 25.04
C ILE A 90 16.74 3.69 26.55
N ASP A 91 17.43 2.68 27.06
CA ASP A 91 17.77 2.59 28.47
C ASP A 91 18.68 3.75 28.90
N LYS A 92 18.50 4.24 30.13
CA LYS A 92 19.25 5.38 30.67
C LYS A 92 20.78 5.18 30.68
N THR A 93 21.23 3.93 30.66
CA THR A 93 22.65 3.54 30.63
C THR A 93 23.21 3.42 29.23
N ASN A 94 22.34 3.28 28.22
CA ASN A 94 22.71 3.07 26.83
C ASN A 94 22.67 4.40 26.09
N VAL A 95 23.65 5.26 26.38
CA VAL A 95 23.77 6.57 25.72
C VAL A 95 24.45 6.37 24.36
N PRO A 96 23.83 6.79 23.24
CA PRO A 96 24.51 6.76 21.95
C PRO A 96 25.81 7.57 22.02
N ALA A 97 26.91 6.99 21.56
CA ALA A 97 28.21 7.68 21.54
C ALA A 97 28.16 9.00 20.74
N ASN A 98 27.35 9.03 19.67
CA ASN A 98 26.99 10.23 18.93
C ASN A 98 25.44 10.30 18.78
N PRO A 99 24.76 11.17 19.54
CA PRO A 99 23.31 11.31 19.50
C PRO A 99 22.75 11.75 18.14
N GLU A 100 23.49 12.57 17.37
CA GLU A 100 23.05 13.10 16.08
C GLU A 100 23.06 12.02 15.00
N SER A 101 24.16 11.29 14.87
CA SER A 101 24.26 10.17 13.92
C SER A 101 23.28 9.04 14.27
N TRP A 102 23.08 8.78 15.56
CA TRP A 102 22.07 7.82 16.00
C TRP A 102 20.65 8.26 15.63
N ALA A 103 20.30 9.52 15.89
CA ALA A 103 18.98 10.06 15.56
C ALA A 103 18.73 10.00 14.04
N LYS A 104 19.71 10.39 13.23
CA LYS A 104 19.63 10.30 11.77
C LYS A 104 19.40 8.87 11.28
N ASN A 105 20.24 7.92 11.70
CA ASN A 105 20.08 6.52 11.32
C ASN A 105 18.73 5.95 11.79
N LYS A 106 18.23 6.39 12.95
CA LYS A 106 16.93 5.96 13.45
C LYS A 106 15.78 6.50 12.59
N THR A 107 15.87 7.75 12.13
CA THR A 107 14.93 8.32 11.15
C THR A 107 14.92 7.52 9.85
N ASP A 108 16.11 7.20 9.32
CA ASP A 108 16.24 6.43 8.08
C ASP A 108 15.56 5.05 8.21
N LEU A 109 15.85 4.32 9.30
CA LEU A 109 15.23 3.02 9.57
C LEU A 109 13.71 3.08 9.74
N ILE A 110 13.20 4.09 10.45
CA ILE A 110 11.74 4.27 10.61
C ILE A 110 11.10 4.57 9.25
N THR A 111 11.75 5.38 8.42
CA THR A 111 11.23 5.74 7.10
C THR A 111 11.27 4.57 6.13
N GLU A 112 12.31 3.74 6.17
CA GLU A 112 12.40 2.50 5.39
C GLU A 112 11.28 1.53 5.76
N GLN A 113 11.07 1.28 7.06
CA GLN A 113 9.97 0.43 7.54
C GLN A 113 8.60 0.96 7.12
N GLU A 114 8.36 2.27 7.27
CA GLU A 114 7.11 2.89 6.86
C GLU A 114 6.87 2.73 5.34
N ALA A 115 7.91 2.92 4.53
CA ALA A 115 7.80 2.81 3.09
C ALA A 115 7.46 1.39 2.65
N GLU A 116 8.08 0.37 3.28
CA GLU A 116 7.77 -1.05 3.03
C GLU A 116 6.31 -1.38 3.39
N GLU A 117 5.86 -0.99 4.60
CA GLU A 117 4.47 -1.23 5.03
C GLU A 117 3.45 -0.54 4.11
N LEU A 118 3.74 0.69 3.67
CA LEU A 118 2.86 1.43 2.77
C LEU A 118 2.82 0.81 1.36
N ASP A 119 3.96 0.32 0.85
CA ASP A 119 4.04 -0.38 -0.42
C ASP A 119 3.23 -1.69 -0.42
N GLU A 120 3.38 -2.50 0.64
CA GLU A 120 2.59 -3.74 0.84
C GLU A 120 1.10 -3.44 0.92
N TYR A 121 0.71 -2.41 1.67
CA TYR A 121 -0.67 -1.97 1.80
C TYR A 121 -1.26 -1.53 0.46
N VAL A 122 -0.55 -0.70 -0.31
CA VAL A 122 -1.02 -0.20 -1.61
C VAL A 122 -1.15 -1.33 -2.62
N LEU A 123 -0.16 -2.23 -2.71
CA LEU A 123 -0.27 -3.39 -3.61
C LEU A 123 -1.45 -4.28 -3.24
N SER A 124 -1.63 -4.57 -1.96
CA SER A 124 -2.76 -5.36 -1.46
C SER A 124 -4.10 -4.72 -1.78
N ALA A 125 -4.22 -3.40 -1.60
CA ALA A 125 -5.43 -2.66 -1.91
C ALA A 125 -5.75 -2.68 -3.42
N ILE A 126 -4.73 -2.53 -4.27
CA ILE A 126 -4.87 -2.62 -5.73
C ILE A 126 -5.30 -4.03 -6.16
N ALA A 127 -4.66 -5.07 -5.62
CA ALA A 127 -4.99 -6.47 -5.94
C ALA A 127 -6.43 -6.84 -5.55
N LYS A 128 -6.90 -6.38 -4.38
CA LYS A 128 -8.31 -6.50 -3.97
C LYS A 128 -9.28 -5.72 -4.87
N GLY A 129 -8.79 -4.68 -5.55
CA GLY A 129 -9.54 -3.84 -6.47
C GLY A 129 -9.70 -4.38 -7.88
N VAL A 130 -9.01 -5.47 -8.24
CA VAL A 130 -9.08 -6.07 -9.57
C VAL A 130 -10.50 -6.56 -9.84
N SER A 131 -11.22 -5.86 -10.72
CA SER A 131 -12.60 -6.21 -11.06
C SER A 131 -12.71 -7.08 -12.31
N THR A 132 -11.69 -7.04 -13.19
CA THR A 132 -11.69 -7.77 -14.46
C THR A 132 -10.50 -8.72 -14.52
N LYS A 133 -10.79 -10.03 -14.50
CA LYS A 133 -9.77 -11.07 -14.65
C LYS A 133 -9.62 -11.45 -16.13
N VAL A 134 -8.38 -11.52 -16.60
CA VAL A 134 -8.04 -11.97 -17.95
C VAL A 134 -7.58 -13.42 -17.85
N GLU A 135 -8.43 -14.35 -18.27
CA GLU A 135 -8.23 -15.80 -18.05
C GLU A 135 -7.52 -16.49 -19.24
N ASP A 136 -7.67 -15.98 -20.46
CA ASP A 136 -7.10 -16.58 -21.68
C ASP A 136 -5.60 -16.26 -21.89
N VAL A 137 -4.77 -16.64 -20.93
CA VAL A 137 -3.32 -16.35 -20.90
C VAL A 137 -2.51 -17.59 -21.31
N PRO A 138 -1.50 -17.45 -22.20
CA PRO A 138 -0.68 -18.58 -22.61
C PRO A 138 -0.02 -19.29 -21.42
N GLU A 139 0.12 -20.61 -21.52
CA GLU A 139 0.73 -21.47 -20.48
C GLU A 139 2.14 -21.02 -20.09
N GLU A 140 2.93 -20.62 -21.06
CA GLU A 140 4.25 -20.05 -20.87
C GLU A 140 4.38 -18.70 -21.56
N LEU A 141 5.03 -17.75 -20.88
CA LEU A 141 5.45 -16.48 -21.44
C LEU A 141 6.87 -16.61 -21.99
N ASN A 142 7.00 -16.68 -23.31
CA ASN A 142 8.27 -16.77 -24.00
C ASN A 142 8.28 -15.80 -25.21
N LYS A 143 9.36 -15.82 -26.01
CA LYS A 143 9.51 -14.92 -27.17
C LYS A 143 8.33 -14.98 -28.15
N ASP A 144 7.75 -16.17 -28.33
CA ASP A 144 6.72 -16.40 -29.34
C ASP A 144 5.32 -16.05 -28.81
N THR A 145 5.09 -16.19 -27.50
CA THR A 145 3.77 -15.98 -26.88
C THR A 145 3.59 -14.57 -26.33
N ILE A 146 4.66 -13.90 -25.89
CA ILE A 146 4.55 -12.63 -25.14
C ILE A 146 3.91 -11.50 -25.93
N VAL A 147 4.23 -11.37 -27.22
CA VAL A 147 3.65 -10.32 -28.08
C VAL A 147 2.14 -10.51 -28.19
N SER A 148 1.70 -11.75 -28.43
CA SER A 148 0.28 -12.09 -28.51
C SER A 148 -0.45 -11.83 -27.19
N PHE A 149 0.21 -12.08 -26.07
CA PHE A 149 -0.33 -11.82 -24.75
C PHE A 149 -0.52 -10.32 -24.47
N PHE A 150 0.47 -9.48 -24.79
CA PHE A 150 0.32 -8.03 -24.64
C PHE A 150 -0.81 -7.46 -25.53
N PHE A 151 -1.04 -8.01 -26.73
CA PHE A 151 -2.20 -7.63 -27.54
C PHE A 151 -3.54 -8.01 -26.90
N LYS A 152 -3.61 -9.18 -26.24
CA LYS A 152 -4.79 -9.58 -25.47
C LYS A 152 -5.03 -8.64 -24.29
N LEU A 153 -3.98 -8.31 -23.52
CA LEU A 153 -4.06 -7.32 -22.45
C LEU A 153 -4.51 -5.95 -22.98
N GLU A 154 -3.99 -5.51 -24.13
CA GLU A 154 -4.37 -4.24 -24.74
C GLU A 154 -5.85 -4.24 -25.16
N ALA A 155 -6.35 -5.36 -25.70
CA ALA A 155 -7.77 -5.52 -26.02
C ALA A 155 -8.65 -5.49 -24.77
N ALA A 156 -8.23 -6.13 -23.67
CA ALA A 156 -8.93 -6.09 -22.39
C ALA A 156 -8.97 -4.65 -21.81
N ALA A 157 -7.83 -3.95 -21.80
CA ALA A 157 -7.75 -2.56 -21.36
C ALA A 157 -8.66 -1.63 -22.18
N LYS A 158 -8.69 -1.81 -23.52
CA LYS A 158 -9.59 -1.06 -24.40
C LYS A 158 -11.06 -1.29 -24.09
N LYS A 159 -11.46 -2.53 -23.77
CA LYS A 159 -12.84 -2.84 -23.31
C LYS A 159 -13.18 -2.07 -22.03
N GLN A 160 -12.21 -1.93 -21.13
CA GLN A 160 -12.34 -1.14 -19.89
C GLN A 160 -12.03 0.36 -20.07
N LYS A 161 -11.98 0.85 -21.32
CA LYS A 161 -11.86 2.27 -21.67
C LYS A 161 -10.57 2.94 -21.19
N PHE A 162 -9.48 2.20 -21.05
CA PHE A 162 -8.16 2.79 -20.77
C PHE A 162 -7.08 2.30 -21.72
N ASN A 163 -5.98 3.07 -21.82
CA ASN A 163 -4.85 2.74 -22.68
C ASN A 163 -3.74 2.07 -21.86
N LEU A 164 -3.46 0.80 -22.18
CA LEU A 164 -2.44 0.00 -21.49
C LEU A 164 -1.04 0.64 -21.54
N LYS A 165 -0.67 1.31 -22.64
CA LYS A 165 0.65 1.97 -22.79
C LYS A 165 0.88 3.13 -21.81
N ASN A 166 -0.20 3.76 -21.36
CA ASN A 166 -0.16 4.88 -20.40
C ASN A 166 -0.45 4.42 -18.97
N SER A 167 -0.56 3.11 -18.74
CA SER A 167 -0.91 2.51 -17.45
C SER A 167 0.34 2.06 -16.70
N ILE A 168 0.18 1.84 -15.40
CA ILE A 168 1.15 1.10 -14.60
C ILE A 168 0.80 -0.38 -14.78
N ILE A 169 1.81 -1.19 -15.10
CA ILE A 169 1.65 -2.63 -15.26
C ILE A 169 2.57 -3.30 -14.24
N PHE A 170 1.98 -3.85 -13.19
CA PHE A 170 2.70 -4.71 -12.25
C PHE A 170 2.84 -6.11 -12.84
N ILE A 171 4.03 -6.67 -12.73
CA ILE A 171 4.33 -8.06 -13.10
C ILE A 171 4.94 -8.79 -11.91
N SER A 172 4.57 -10.07 -11.74
CA SER A 172 5.18 -10.91 -10.72
C SER A 172 6.68 -11.14 -10.99
N PRO A 173 7.50 -11.44 -9.96
CA PRO A 173 8.91 -11.76 -10.15
C PRO A 173 9.12 -12.95 -11.10
N LYS A 174 8.24 -13.95 -11.07
CA LYS A 174 8.22 -15.10 -12.00
C LYS A 174 8.04 -14.68 -13.46
N VAL A 175 7.12 -13.74 -13.72
CA VAL A 175 6.93 -13.18 -15.06
C VAL A 175 8.17 -12.41 -15.50
N ARG A 176 8.75 -11.58 -14.61
CA ARG A 176 9.99 -10.86 -14.91
C ARG A 176 11.13 -11.82 -15.28
N GLU A 177 11.28 -12.90 -14.54
CA GLU A 177 12.28 -13.91 -14.85
C GLU A 177 12.02 -14.55 -16.23
N SER A 178 10.78 -14.89 -16.53
CA SER A 178 10.38 -15.43 -17.85
C SER A 178 10.72 -14.47 -18.99
N VAL A 179 10.51 -13.16 -18.80
CA VAL A 179 10.89 -12.11 -19.76
C VAL A 179 12.41 -12.08 -20.00
N ILE A 180 13.20 -12.16 -18.93
CA ILE A 180 14.66 -12.16 -18.98
C ILE A 180 15.17 -13.43 -19.68
N GLN A 181 14.65 -14.60 -19.31
CA GLN A 181 14.99 -15.89 -19.93
C GLN A 181 14.61 -15.91 -21.42
N ALA A 182 13.49 -15.28 -21.75
CA ALA A 182 13.06 -15.04 -23.12
C ALA A 182 13.95 -14.01 -23.85
N LYS A 183 15.04 -13.48 -23.28
CA LYS A 183 15.98 -12.54 -23.92
C LYS A 183 15.29 -11.42 -24.70
N LEU A 184 14.23 -10.86 -24.11
CA LEU A 184 13.50 -9.74 -24.70
C LEU A 184 14.28 -8.45 -24.49
N GLU A 185 14.17 -7.53 -25.43
CA GLU A 185 14.75 -6.20 -25.28
C GLU A 185 14.03 -5.46 -24.15
N CYS A 186 14.76 -5.25 -23.06
CA CYS A 186 14.29 -4.58 -21.86
C CYS A 186 15.16 -3.34 -21.64
N VAL A 187 14.53 -2.20 -21.39
CA VAL A 187 15.22 -0.96 -21.04
C VAL A 187 14.76 -0.53 -19.66
N ASP A 188 15.66 -0.59 -18.69
CA ASP A 188 15.40 -0.15 -17.33
C ASP A 188 15.60 1.36 -17.21
N ARG A 189 14.70 2.03 -16.49
CA ARG A 189 14.77 3.45 -16.18
C ARG A 189 14.42 3.67 -14.72
N ASN A 190 15.27 4.40 -14.01
CA ASN A 190 14.95 4.87 -12.67
C ASN A 190 14.11 6.14 -12.78
N VAL A 191 13.07 6.26 -11.96
CA VAL A 191 12.34 7.51 -11.81
C VAL A 191 13.14 8.43 -10.88
N GLU A 192 13.42 9.65 -11.33
CA GLU A 192 14.24 10.62 -10.59
C GLU A 192 13.70 10.84 -9.17
N ASN A 193 14.60 10.86 -8.18
CA ASN A 193 14.29 11.01 -6.76
C ASN A 193 13.35 9.94 -6.17
N THR A 194 13.34 8.74 -6.75
CA THR A 194 12.61 7.57 -6.20
C THR A 194 13.43 6.29 -6.32
N SER A 195 13.05 5.24 -5.59
CA SER A 195 13.62 3.89 -5.76
C SER A 195 12.94 3.08 -6.89
N VAL A 196 11.98 3.68 -7.60
CA VAL A 196 11.19 3.00 -8.63
C VAL A 196 12.04 2.71 -9.87
N VAL A 197 12.09 1.43 -10.24
CA VAL A 197 12.65 0.97 -11.52
C VAL A 197 11.50 0.57 -12.44
N ILE A 198 11.39 1.28 -13.57
CA ILE A 198 10.44 0.96 -14.64
C ILE A 198 11.20 0.25 -15.75
N THR A 199 10.78 -0.96 -16.08
CA THR A 199 11.31 -1.71 -17.21
C THR A 199 10.38 -1.52 -18.41
N SER A 200 10.91 -1.06 -19.53
CA SER A 200 10.17 -1.02 -20.80
C SER A 200 10.28 -2.37 -21.51
N ILE A 201 9.15 -3.08 -21.67
CA ILE A 201 9.03 -4.32 -22.44
C ILE A 201 8.11 -4.07 -23.63
N LEU A 202 8.60 -4.20 -24.87
CA LEU A 202 7.81 -4.00 -26.09
C LEU A 202 7.08 -2.63 -26.15
N GLY A 203 7.64 -1.61 -25.49
CA GLY A 203 7.05 -0.27 -25.40
C GLY A 203 5.98 -0.10 -24.31
N TYR A 204 5.82 -1.09 -23.43
CA TYR A 204 4.99 -1.01 -22.23
C TYR A 204 5.85 -0.81 -20.99
N ASN A 205 5.44 0.09 -20.11
CA ASN A 205 6.13 0.35 -18.85
C ASN A 205 5.63 -0.64 -17.79
N VAL A 206 6.51 -1.55 -17.37
CA VAL A 206 6.21 -2.52 -16.32
C VAL A 206 7.02 -2.25 -15.07
N VAL A 207 6.48 -2.66 -13.92
CA VAL A 207 7.12 -2.61 -12.62
C VAL A 207 7.03 -3.99 -12.01
N SER A 208 8.17 -4.53 -11.56
CA SER A 208 8.20 -5.81 -10.86
C SER A 208 7.70 -5.62 -9.43
N ALA A 209 6.73 -6.41 -9.02
CA ALA A 209 6.15 -6.36 -7.67
C ALA A 209 5.78 -7.79 -7.22
N PRO A 210 5.79 -8.10 -5.91
CA PRO A 210 5.41 -9.41 -5.36
C PRO A 210 3.87 -9.63 -5.39
N ILE A 211 3.27 -9.44 -6.57
CA ILE A 211 1.82 -9.56 -6.77
C ILE A 211 1.36 -11.01 -6.94
N ASP A 212 2.30 -11.94 -7.14
CA ASP A 212 2.08 -13.38 -7.11
C ASP A 212 1.64 -13.85 -5.72
N GLU A 213 2.21 -13.29 -4.66
CA GLU A 213 1.76 -13.50 -3.27
C GLU A 213 0.32 -12.98 -3.04
N LEU A 214 -0.18 -12.14 -3.94
CA LEU A 214 -1.55 -11.61 -3.95
C LEU A 214 -2.45 -12.33 -4.98
N GLY A 215 -1.96 -13.41 -5.60
CA GLY A 215 -2.71 -14.25 -6.54
C GLY A 215 -2.75 -13.75 -7.98
N TYR A 216 -1.84 -12.85 -8.38
CA TYR A 216 -1.80 -12.29 -9.74
C TYR A 216 -0.40 -12.34 -10.37
N ASP A 217 -0.33 -12.77 -11.62
CA ASP A 217 0.89 -12.66 -12.43
C ASP A 217 1.01 -11.28 -13.09
N PHE A 218 -0.12 -10.61 -13.35
CA PHE A 218 -0.18 -9.26 -13.88
C PHE A 218 -1.30 -8.47 -13.20
N ILE A 219 -1.04 -7.19 -12.93
CA ILE A 219 -2.08 -6.22 -12.63
C ILE A 219 -1.79 -4.96 -13.45
N ALA A 220 -2.77 -4.47 -14.21
CA ALA A 220 -2.64 -3.24 -14.97
C ALA A 220 -3.77 -2.27 -14.62
N LEU A 221 -3.38 -1.03 -14.34
CA LEU A 221 -4.30 0.06 -14.01
C LEU A 221 -3.74 1.41 -14.44
N PRO A 222 -4.60 2.34 -14.89
CA PRO A 222 -4.18 3.71 -15.11
C PRO A 222 -4.06 4.45 -13.76
N LYS A 223 -3.23 5.50 -13.69
CA LYS A 223 -2.94 6.24 -12.45
C LYS A 223 -4.20 6.76 -11.74
N GLN A 224 -5.23 7.13 -12.49
CA GLN A 224 -6.50 7.63 -11.96
C GLN A 224 -7.44 6.55 -11.39
N ALA A 225 -7.15 5.26 -11.57
CA ALA A 225 -7.99 4.19 -11.06
C ALA A 225 -7.79 3.95 -9.55
N PHE A 226 -6.70 4.46 -8.98
CA PHE A 226 -6.33 4.27 -7.59
C PHE A 226 -5.90 5.59 -6.93
N ALA A 227 -6.21 5.73 -5.66
CA ALA A 227 -5.79 6.86 -4.84
C ALA A 227 -5.36 6.35 -3.46
N TRP A 228 -4.37 7.01 -2.87
CA TRP A 228 -3.93 6.74 -1.51
C TRP A 228 -3.70 8.06 -0.77
N VAL A 229 -3.78 7.98 0.55
CA VAL A 229 -3.77 9.12 1.47
C VAL A 229 -3.00 8.69 2.71
N LYS A 230 -2.30 9.64 3.32
CA LYS A 230 -1.44 9.59 4.50
C LYS A 230 -1.60 10.88 5.32
N ALA A 231 -2.07 10.79 6.54
CA ALA A 231 -2.11 11.94 7.44
C ALA A 231 -1.20 11.72 8.64
N ASN A 232 -0.46 12.76 9.00
CA ASN A 232 0.39 12.77 10.18
C ASN A 232 -0.42 13.22 11.39
N HIS A 233 -0.50 12.38 12.42
CA HIS A 233 -1.17 12.71 13.67
C HIS A 233 -0.19 13.19 14.73
N THR A 234 0.91 12.45 14.89
CA THR A 234 2.01 12.83 15.77
C THR A 234 3.29 12.75 14.94
N PRO A 235 3.98 13.88 14.71
CA PRO A 235 5.26 13.88 14.01
C PRO A 235 6.28 13.06 14.81
N LEU A 236 7.38 12.68 14.16
CA LEU A 236 8.47 11.96 14.83
C LEU A 236 9.06 12.81 15.97
N GLU A 237 8.82 12.40 17.21
CA GLU A 237 9.24 13.13 18.40
C GLU A 237 9.89 12.21 19.43
N SER A 238 10.88 12.73 20.16
CA SER A 238 11.47 12.08 21.33
C SER A 238 11.15 12.81 22.63
N TYR A 239 10.88 12.04 23.69
CA TYR A 239 10.66 12.54 25.05
C TYR A 239 11.36 11.67 26.10
N ILE A 240 11.68 12.26 27.26
CA ILE A 240 12.16 11.53 28.44
C ILE A 240 10.96 11.21 29.32
N PHE A 241 10.85 9.95 29.74
CA PHE A 241 9.91 9.59 30.79
C PHE A 241 10.30 10.27 32.11
N THR A 242 9.41 11.11 32.64
CA THR A 242 9.65 11.85 33.88
C THR A 242 9.14 11.12 35.12
N GLN A 243 8.29 10.11 34.94
CA GLN A 243 7.62 9.34 36.00
C GLN A 243 7.50 7.85 35.62
N GLY A 244 7.16 7.00 36.59
CA GLY A 244 6.98 5.55 36.40
C GLY A 244 8.29 4.75 36.33
N THR A 245 8.17 3.45 36.06
CA THR A 245 9.28 2.49 36.00
C THR A 245 10.34 2.85 34.96
N PHE A 246 9.96 3.65 33.95
CA PHE A 246 10.81 4.05 32.82
C PHE A 246 11.48 5.41 33.03
N LYS A 247 11.39 6.00 34.22
CA LYS A 247 11.94 7.33 34.51
C LYS A 247 13.40 7.45 34.05
N GLY A 248 13.66 8.44 33.20
CA GLY A 248 14.98 8.73 32.64
C GLY A 248 15.32 8.00 31.34
N GLN A 249 14.45 7.11 30.84
CA GLN A 249 14.58 6.52 29.51
C GLN A 249 14.04 7.49 28.44
N ILE A 250 14.60 7.38 27.23
CA ILE A 250 14.15 8.15 26.05
C ILE A 250 13.20 7.28 25.25
N ALA A 251 12.04 7.83 24.89
CA ALA A 251 11.13 7.24 23.94
C ALA A 251 11.08 8.08 22.66
N THR A 252 11.01 7.41 21.52
CA THR A 252 10.68 8.01 20.23
C THR A 252 9.34 7.47 19.78
N ILE A 253 8.41 8.38 19.46
CA ILE A 253 7.07 8.07 18.94
C ILE A 253 6.89 8.69 17.57
N ILE A 254 6.17 7.96 16.73
CA ILE A 254 5.50 8.49 15.56
C ILE A 254 4.12 7.86 15.44
N ASN A 255 3.14 8.65 15.02
CA ASN A 255 1.80 8.16 14.74
C ASN A 255 1.28 8.76 13.43
N GLU A 256 1.11 7.92 12.44
CA GLU A 256 0.64 8.29 11.11
C GLU A 256 -0.49 7.36 10.70
N PHE A 257 -1.38 7.86 9.87
CA PHE A 257 -2.50 7.11 9.36
C PHE A 257 -2.47 7.12 7.85
N TYR A 258 -2.75 5.99 7.22
CA TYR A 258 -2.86 5.92 5.76
C TYR A 258 -4.12 5.20 5.36
N GLY A 259 -4.52 5.41 4.11
CA GLY A 259 -5.77 4.94 3.54
C GLY A 259 -5.65 4.86 2.03
N SER A 260 -6.47 4.02 1.41
CA SER A 260 -6.48 3.87 -0.04
C SER A 260 -7.87 3.60 -0.58
N LYS A 261 -8.03 3.80 -1.89
CA LYS A 261 -9.29 3.54 -2.58
C LYS A 261 -9.07 3.19 -4.04
N ASN A 262 -9.68 2.09 -4.47
CA ASN A 262 -9.91 1.80 -5.88
C ASN A 262 -11.06 2.69 -6.38
N VAL A 263 -10.72 3.76 -7.08
CA VAL A 263 -11.66 4.82 -7.50
C VAL A 263 -12.43 4.45 -8.76
N MET A 264 -11.77 3.72 -9.65
CA MET A 264 -12.33 3.18 -10.90
C MET A 264 -11.94 1.70 -11.00
N PRO A 265 -12.48 0.83 -10.12
CA PRO A 265 -12.12 -0.59 -10.09
C PRO A 265 -12.34 -1.27 -11.45
N GLU A 266 -13.32 -0.81 -12.23
CA GLU A 266 -13.56 -1.28 -13.60
C GLU A 266 -12.37 -1.10 -14.55
N MET A 267 -11.48 -0.14 -14.28
CA MET A 267 -10.25 0.10 -15.03
C MET A 267 -9.05 -0.68 -14.50
N ILE A 268 -9.24 -1.55 -13.51
CA ILE A 268 -8.20 -2.41 -12.94
C ILE A 268 -8.39 -3.82 -13.50
N ILE A 269 -7.44 -4.26 -14.32
CA ILE A 269 -7.44 -5.61 -14.88
C ILE A 269 -6.31 -6.43 -14.25
N GLY A 270 -6.52 -7.72 -14.09
CA GLY A 270 -5.50 -8.63 -13.57
C GLY A 270 -5.49 -9.96 -14.29
N VAL A 271 -4.33 -10.60 -14.32
CA VAL A 271 -4.15 -11.99 -14.74
C VAL A 271 -3.90 -12.81 -13.49
N PRO A 272 -4.81 -13.72 -13.10
CA PRO A 272 -4.59 -14.56 -11.94
C PRO A 272 -3.42 -15.53 -12.19
N THR A 273 -2.75 -15.94 -11.12
CA THR A 273 -1.79 -17.05 -11.18
C THR A 273 -2.48 -18.33 -11.66
N LYS A 274 -1.78 -19.15 -12.46
CA LYS A 274 -2.34 -20.41 -13.00
C LYS A 274 -2.59 -21.45 -11.93
N ASP A 275 -1.70 -21.49 -10.96
CA ASP A 275 -1.91 -22.24 -9.75
C ASP A 275 -2.83 -21.36 -8.92
N GLY A 276 -4.04 -21.84 -8.64
CA GLY A 276 -4.94 -21.25 -7.65
C GLY A 276 -4.37 -21.30 -6.23
N GLU A 277 -3.04 -21.19 -6.07
CA GLU A 277 -2.38 -20.70 -4.89
C GLU A 277 -2.83 -19.25 -4.72
N THR A 278 -4.06 -19.14 -4.23
CA THR A 278 -4.57 -17.96 -3.58
C THR A 278 -3.46 -17.48 -2.65
N GLY A 279 -3.03 -16.23 -2.85
CA GLY A 279 -2.50 -15.42 -1.76
C GLY A 279 -3.35 -15.62 -0.50
N PRO A 280 -2.84 -15.27 0.69
CA PRO A 280 -3.41 -15.73 1.94
C PRO A 280 -4.94 -15.63 1.90
N SER A 281 -5.62 -16.76 2.08
CA SER A 281 -7.08 -16.82 1.92
C SER A 281 -7.75 -15.73 2.77
N GLU A 282 -8.99 -15.31 2.43
CA GLU A 282 -9.71 -14.32 3.27
C GLU A 282 -9.67 -14.74 4.75
N THR A 283 -9.77 -16.03 5.01
CA THR A 283 -9.56 -16.66 6.32
C THR A 283 -8.15 -16.44 6.90
N GLN A 284 -7.08 -16.60 6.13
CA GLN A 284 -5.71 -16.33 6.59
C GLN A 284 -5.45 -14.84 6.85
N ILE A 285 -5.97 -13.93 6.02
CA ILE A 285 -5.87 -12.49 6.25
C ILE A 285 -6.62 -12.10 7.54
N LEU A 286 -7.83 -12.62 7.73
CA LEU A 286 -8.61 -12.41 8.96
C LEU A 286 -7.88 -12.99 10.19
N LYS A 287 -7.26 -14.16 10.08
CA LYS A 287 -6.45 -14.76 11.16
C LYS A 287 -5.21 -13.94 11.50
N LEU A 288 -4.53 -13.36 10.51
CA LEU A 288 -3.40 -12.44 10.73
C LEU A 288 -3.86 -11.17 11.47
N ARG A 289 -5.00 -10.61 11.07
CA ARG A 289 -5.60 -9.45 11.77
C ARG A 289 -6.02 -9.80 13.20
N ILE A 290 -6.63 -10.97 13.43
CA ILE A 290 -6.97 -11.46 14.77
C ILE A 290 -5.70 -11.61 15.63
N ALA A 291 -4.62 -12.18 15.08
CA ALA A 291 -3.35 -12.32 15.79
C ALA A 291 -2.71 -10.95 16.14
N GLU A 292 -2.85 -9.96 15.25
CA GLU A 292 -2.43 -8.58 15.50
C GLU A 292 -3.26 -7.94 16.64
N LEU A 293 -4.59 -8.09 16.61
CA LEU A 293 -5.49 -7.61 17.67
C LEU A 293 -5.21 -8.29 19.02
N GLU A 294 -4.94 -9.60 19.01
CA GLU A 294 -4.54 -10.35 20.20
C GLU A 294 -3.20 -9.88 20.76
N ARG A 295 -2.24 -9.58 19.88
CA ARG A 295 -0.96 -9.00 20.26
C ARG A 295 -1.14 -7.61 20.86
N LEU A 296 -1.97 -6.76 20.27
CA LEU A 296 -2.30 -5.42 20.81
C LEU A 296 -2.99 -5.51 22.17
N ASN A 297 -3.88 -6.48 22.36
CA ASN A 297 -4.56 -6.70 23.62
C ASN A 297 -3.62 -7.27 24.69
N ALA A 298 -2.76 -8.25 24.34
CA ALA A 298 -1.75 -8.81 25.22
C ALA A 298 -0.70 -7.76 25.65
N LEU A 299 -0.29 -6.88 24.72
CA LEU A 299 0.55 -5.71 25.03
C LEU A 299 -0.13 -4.71 25.98
N SER A 300 -1.46 -4.78 26.14
CA SER A 300 -2.25 -3.95 27.06
C SER A 300 -2.58 -4.58 28.40
N GLU A 301 -2.36 -5.90 28.54
CA GLU A 301 -2.60 -6.69 29.75
C GLU A 301 -1.31 -7.08 30.47
N ASP A 302 -0.21 -7.15 29.74
CA ASP A 302 1.11 -7.39 30.29
C ASP A 302 1.48 -6.25 31.25
N LYS A 303 1.57 -6.59 32.55
CA LYS A 303 1.74 -5.63 33.66
C LYS A 303 3.06 -4.84 33.57
N ASP A 304 3.99 -5.31 32.75
CA ASP A 304 5.28 -4.68 32.47
C ASP A 304 5.29 -3.87 31.15
N ASN A 305 4.22 -3.92 30.34
CA ASN A 305 4.02 -3.12 29.12
C ASN A 305 3.08 -1.93 29.34
N VAL A 306 3.29 -0.85 28.57
CA VAL A 306 2.80 0.52 28.87
C VAL A 306 1.71 1.01 27.89
N ILE A 307 1.14 0.12 27.08
CA ILE A 307 0.03 0.49 26.19
C ILE A 307 -1.28 0.24 26.94
N SER A 308 -1.66 1.16 27.84
CA SER A 308 -2.97 1.07 28.50
C SER A 308 -4.05 1.62 27.57
N LEU A 309 -4.69 0.74 26.81
CA LEU A 309 -5.94 1.06 26.13
C LEU A 309 -6.98 1.48 27.18
N SER A 310 -7.71 2.57 26.93
CA SER A 310 -8.86 2.94 27.76
C SER A 310 -9.91 1.82 27.71
N GLU A 311 -10.76 1.69 28.73
CA GLU A 311 -11.82 0.65 28.71
C GLU A 311 -12.72 0.73 27.48
N LYS A 312 -12.91 1.94 26.94
CA LYS A 312 -13.67 2.18 25.71
C LYS A 312 -12.96 1.65 24.46
N GLU A 313 -11.63 1.73 24.41
CA GLU A 313 -10.81 1.20 23.31
C GLU A 313 -10.64 -0.31 23.42
N LYS A 314 -10.45 -0.85 24.63
CA LYS A 314 -10.46 -2.31 24.86
C LYS A 314 -11.77 -2.93 24.42
N LYS A 315 -12.90 -2.30 24.76
CA LYS A 315 -14.22 -2.77 24.34
C LYS A 315 -14.40 -2.76 22.82
N LYS A 316 -13.91 -1.72 22.13
CA LYS A 316 -13.95 -1.67 20.66
C LYS A 316 -13.07 -2.74 19.99
N LEU A 317 -11.90 -3.03 20.56
CA LEU A 317 -11.00 -4.07 20.06
C LEU A 317 -11.59 -5.47 20.25
N GLU A 318 -12.23 -5.73 21.39
CA GLU A 318 -12.97 -6.98 21.63
C GLU A 318 -14.18 -7.12 20.71
N GLU A 319 -14.91 -6.03 20.44
CA GLU A 319 -16.02 -6.00 19.48
C GLU A 319 -15.52 -6.31 18.05
N GLU A 320 -14.42 -5.68 17.60
CA GLU A 320 -13.81 -5.95 16.28
C GLU A 320 -13.30 -7.40 16.20
N LYS A 321 -12.63 -7.90 17.25
CA LYS A 321 -12.15 -9.29 17.31
C LYS A 321 -13.30 -10.29 17.21
N ALA A 322 -14.38 -10.07 17.95
CA ALA A 322 -15.55 -10.95 17.93
C ALA A 322 -16.24 -10.96 16.56
N GLU A 323 -16.33 -9.81 15.89
CA GLU A 323 -16.88 -9.72 14.53
C GLU A 323 -16.01 -10.47 13.51
N LEU A 324 -14.69 -10.33 13.59
CA LEU A 324 -13.76 -11.02 12.70
C LEU A 324 -13.75 -12.55 12.95
N LEU A 325 -13.82 -12.99 14.20
CA LEU A 325 -13.93 -14.41 14.55
C LEU A 325 -15.22 -15.04 14.02
N ALA A 326 -16.36 -14.38 14.22
CA ALA A 326 -17.64 -14.85 13.68
C ALA A 326 -17.61 -14.95 12.14
N LYS A 327 -16.91 -14.03 11.48
CA LYS A 327 -16.73 -14.05 10.03
C LYS A 327 -15.83 -15.21 9.57
N VAL A 328 -14.77 -15.52 10.31
CA VAL A 328 -13.91 -16.70 10.06
C VAL A 328 -14.70 -17.99 10.21
N GLU A 329 -15.45 -18.15 11.30
CA GLU A 329 -16.27 -19.35 11.54
C GLU A 329 -17.33 -19.56 10.46
N SER A 330 -17.98 -18.48 10.00
CA SER A 330 -18.94 -18.54 8.89
C SER A 330 -18.27 -19.00 7.60
N LEU A 331 -17.11 -18.43 7.25
CA LEU A 331 -16.38 -18.78 6.02
C LEU A 331 -15.84 -20.22 6.05
N GLU A 332 -15.40 -20.71 7.21
CA GLU A 332 -14.95 -22.09 7.37
C GLU A 332 -16.12 -23.08 7.25
N LYS A 333 -17.29 -22.72 7.81
CA LYS A 333 -18.50 -23.53 7.67
C LYS A 333 -19.02 -23.58 6.24
N ASP A 334 -19.06 -22.44 5.55
CA ASP A 334 -19.48 -22.36 4.14
C ASP A 334 -18.54 -23.19 3.24
N LEU A 335 -17.24 -23.24 3.58
CA LEU A 335 -16.25 -24.06 2.88
C LEU A 335 -16.46 -25.57 3.14
N GLU A 336 -16.73 -25.99 4.38
CA GLU A 336 -17.05 -27.38 4.71
C GLU A 336 -18.35 -27.85 4.04
N GLU A 337 -19.39 -27.01 4.01
CA GLU A 337 -20.65 -27.30 3.32
C GLU A 337 -20.46 -27.38 1.79
N ALA A 338 -19.60 -26.53 1.22
CA ALA A 338 -19.26 -26.61 -0.20
C ALA A 338 -18.52 -27.92 -0.55
N LEU A 339 -17.51 -28.30 0.24
CA LEU A 339 -16.72 -29.52 0.04
C LEU A 339 -17.56 -30.79 0.19
N THR A 340 -18.41 -30.87 1.22
CA THR A 340 -19.32 -32.01 1.42
C THR A 340 -20.39 -32.09 0.31
N SER A 341 -20.83 -30.96 -0.25
CA SER A 341 -21.79 -30.94 -1.36
C SER A 341 -21.18 -31.36 -2.71
N GLU A 342 -19.86 -31.19 -2.91
CA GLU A 342 -19.14 -31.69 -4.08
C GLU A 342 -18.88 -33.19 -3.99
N GLU A 343 -18.55 -33.72 -2.81
CA GLU A 343 -18.37 -35.17 -2.60
C GLU A 343 -19.68 -35.96 -2.82
N VAL A 344 -20.83 -35.40 -2.42
CA VAL A 344 -22.16 -36.01 -2.64
C VAL A 344 -22.59 -35.96 -4.12
N LYS A 345 -22.07 -35.03 -4.92
CA LYS A 345 -22.34 -34.97 -6.37
C LYS A 345 -21.45 -35.91 -7.20
N GLN A 346 -20.38 -36.42 -6.62
CA GLN A 346 -19.43 -37.33 -7.28
C GLN A 346 -19.64 -38.82 -6.89
N ALA A 347 -20.48 -39.10 -5.91
CA ALA A 347 -20.98 -40.44 -5.55
C ALA A 347 -22.32 -40.74 -6.25
#